data_AF-A0A4Y1ZNV9-F1
#
_entry.id   AF-A0A4Y1ZNV9-F1
#
_cell.length_a   1.000
_cell.length_b   1.000
_cell.length_c   1.000
_cell.angle_alpha   90.00
_cell.angle_beta   90.00
_cell.angle_gamma   90.00
#
_symmetry.space_group_name_H-M   'P 1'
#
loop_
_entity.id
_entity.type
_entity.pdbx_description
1 polymer ?
#
loop_
_entity_poly.entity_id
_entity_poly.type
_entity_poly.pdbx_seq_one_letter_code
_entity_poly.pdbx_strand_id
1 'polypeptide(L)'
;MFAFQQKNEKASPRQLRHLQYISEFSTYIRHIGGKENIIADSLSRIESISEIDYDKIADAQIDNQDLNELRSKPSLYFKQYPLDSGKLLWCDISTTKIRPFIPQDVRMHIFQKFHSLAHPGVKSTVKQIASRFT
;
A
#
# COMPACT_ATOMS: atom_id res chain seq x y z
N MET A 1 -26.69 5.92 22.58
CA MET A 1 -25.77 5.91 23.73
C MET A 1 -24.76 7.02 23.48
N PHE A 2 -24.79 8.11 24.26
CA PHE A 2 -23.88 9.25 24.10
C PHE A 2 -22.56 8.95 24.84
N ALA A 3 -21.41 9.14 24.19
CA ALA A 3 -20.11 8.71 24.71
C ALA A 3 -19.76 9.31 26.09
N PHE A 4 -20.18 10.54 26.38
CA PHE A 4 -19.95 11.21 27.67
C PHE A 4 -20.96 10.87 28.78
N GLN A 5 -22.03 10.13 28.45
CA GLN A 5 -22.99 9.63 29.43
C GLN A 5 -22.66 8.19 29.87
N GLN A 6 -21.64 7.57 29.28
CA GLN A 6 -21.20 6.23 29.61
C GLN A 6 -20.34 6.25 30.88
N LYS A 7 -20.57 5.30 31.80
CA LYS A 7 -19.73 5.15 33.00
C LYS A 7 -18.27 4.87 32.60
N ASN A 8 -17.33 5.58 33.23
CA ASN A 8 -15.88 5.50 32.97
C ASN A 8 -15.31 4.08 33.09
N GLU A 9 -15.94 3.21 33.89
CA GLU A 9 -15.57 1.80 34.06
C GLU A 9 -15.60 0.98 32.75
N LYS A 10 -16.31 1.46 31.72
CA LYS A 10 -16.39 0.78 30.42
C LYS A 10 -15.33 1.26 29.41
N ALA A 11 -14.54 2.28 29.73
CA ALA A 11 -13.56 2.87 28.82
C ALA A 11 -12.13 2.54 29.29
N SER A 12 -11.28 2.11 28.37
CA SER A 12 -9.85 1.92 28.65
C SER A 12 -9.16 3.25 29.00
N PRO A 13 -8.01 3.23 29.72
CA PRO A 13 -7.25 4.44 30.03
C PRO A 13 -6.88 5.27 28.78
N ARG A 14 -6.69 4.62 27.62
CA ARG A 14 -6.45 5.31 26.35
C ARG A 14 -7.71 6.04 25.86
N GLN A 15 -8.86 5.38 25.90
CA GLN A 15 -10.14 5.99 25.49
C GLN A 15 -10.51 7.17 26.38
N LEU A 16 -10.32 7.06 27.70
CA LEU A 16 -10.58 8.16 28.64
C LEU A 16 -9.73 9.39 28.34
N ARG A 17 -8.42 9.22 28.12
CA ARG A 17 -7.52 10.35 27.78
C ARG A 17 -7.94 11.04 26.47
N HIS A 18 -8.31 10.27 25.46
CA HIS A 18 -8.80 10.84 24.20
C HIS A 18 -10.14 11.57 24.37
N LEU A 19 -11.07 11.02 25.17
CA LEU A 19 -12.35 11.65 25.44
C LEU A 19 -12.20 12.95 26.24
N GLN A 20 -11.29 12.99 27.22
CA GLN A 20 -10.96 14.21 27.96
C GLN A 20 -10.49 15.31 27.01
N TYR A 21 -9.53 15.02 26.14
CA TYR A 21 -9.04 15.98 25.15
C TYR A 21 -10.15 16.46 24.19
N ILE A 22 -10.97 15.56 23.65
CA ILE A 22 -12.08 15.93 22.75
C ILE A 22 -13.11 16.80 23.46
N SER A 23 -13.36 16.56 24.76
CA SER A 23 -14.34 17.32 25.55
C SER A 23 -14.01 18.79 25.71
N GLU A 24 -12.74 19.17 25.57
CA GLU A 24 -12.31 20.58 25.55
C GLU A 24 -12.88 21.33 24.33
N PHE A 25 -13.18 20.63 23.24
CA PHE A 25 -13.70 21.20 22.00
C PHE A 25 -15.20 20.96 21.82
N SER A 26 -15.67 19.73 22.08
CA SER A 26 -17.09 19.38 21.92
C SER A 26 -17.44 18.12 22.71
N THR A 27 -18.63 18.12 23.32
CA THR A 27 -19.22 16.95 23.98
C THR A 27 -20.23 16.22 23.09
N TYR A 28 -20.49 16.76 21.90
CA TYR A 28 -21.48 16.22 20.98
C TYR A 28 -20.86 15.22 20.01
N ILE A 29 -20.95 13.94 20.35
CA ILE A 29 -20.43 12.83 19.55
C ILE A 29 -21.59 12.02 19.00
N ARG A 30 -21.60 11.83 17.67
CA ARG A 30 -22.55 10.97 16.96
C ARG A 30 -21.81 9.87 16.21
N HIS A 31 -22.38 8.66 16.23
CA HIS A 31 -21.89 7.57 15.40
C HIS A 31 -22.38 7.76 13.97
N ILE A 32 -21.46 7.69 13.01
CA ILE A 32 -21.77 7.66 11.58
C ILE A 32 -21.50 6.23 11.09
N GLY A 33 -22.51 5.57 10.53
CA GLY A 33 -22.35 4.22 10.02
C GLY A 33 -21.40 4.19 8.82
N GLY A 34 -20.71 3.06 8.60
CA GLY A 34 -19.75 2.94 7.50
C GLY A 34 -20.33 3.28 6.11
N LYS A 35 -21.60 2.95 5.86
CA LYS A 35 -22.32 3.31 4.61
C LYS A 35 -22.49 4.81 4.40
N GLU A 36 -22.48 5.60 5.46
CA GLU A 36 -22.63 7.06 5.45
C GLU A 36 -21.27 7.78 5.55
N ASN A 37 -20.22 7.07 5.96
CA ASN A 37 -18.88 7.60 6.16
C ASN A 37 -18.01 7.56 4.89
N ILE A 38 -18.62 7.61 3.71
CA ILE A 38 -17.94 7.38 2.42
C ILE A 38 -16.81 8.38 2.19
N ILE A 39 -17.01 9.65 2.54
CA ILE A 39 -16.02 10.71 2.31
C ILE A 39 -14.77 10.46 3.16
N ALA A 40 -14.94 10.25 4.47
CA ALA A 40 -13.80 9.99 5.36
C ALA A 40 -13.15 8.63 5.06
N ASP A 41 -13.92 7.61 4.68
CA ASP A 41 -13.38 6.31 4.25
C ASP A 41 -12.55 6.46 2.96
N SER A 42 -13.05 7.23 1.98
CA SER A 42 -12.32 7.49 0.73
C SER A 42 -11.04 8.31 0.96
N LEU A 43 -11.09 9.35 1.80
CA LEU A 43 -9.93 10.18 2.12
C LEU A 43 -8.94 9.49 3.07
N SER A 44 -9.38 8.57 3.93
CA SER A 44 -8.47 7.75 4.74
C SER A 44 -7.84 6.61 3.94
N ARG A 45 -8.42 6.27 2.79
CA ARG A 45 -7.90 5.30 1.82
C ARG A 45 -7.27 5.99 0.62
N ILE A 46 -6.43 7.01 0.84
CA ILE A 46 -5.64 7.56 -0.26
C ILE A 46 -4.76 6.42 -0.83
N GLU A 47 -5.23 5.84 -1.92
CA GLU A 47 -4.53 4.85 -2.75
C GLU A 47 -3.70 5.55 -3.84
N SER A 48 -3.59 6.88 -3.81
CA SER A 48 -2.77 7.62 -4.77
C SER A 48 -1.30 7.34 -4.48
N ILE A 49 -0.83 6.24 -5.03
CA ILE A 49 0.58 5.89 -5.11
C ILE A 49 1.25 7.07 -5.79
N SER A 50 2.21 7.67 -5.11
CA SER A 50 3.23 8.48 -5.77
C SER A 50 3.78 7.66 -6.94
N GLU A 51 3.47 8.07 -8.16
CA GLU A 51 3.75 7.41 -9.43
C GLU A 51 5.00 6.54 -9.36
N ILE A 52 4.85 5.23 -9.54
CA ILE A 52 5.99 4.30 -9.53
C ILE A 52 6.79 4.62 -10.79
N ASP A 53 8.07 4.93 -10.60
CA ASP A 53 8.97 5.29 -11.69
C ASP A 53 9.41 4.00 -12.40
N TYR A 54 8.60 3.57 -13.37
CA TYR A 54 8.85 2.35 -14.14
C TYR A 54 10.10 2.48 -15.02
N ASP A 55 10.49 3.70 -15.39
CA ASP A 55 11.72 3.94 -16.14
C ASP A 55 12.95 3.61 -15.30
N LYS A 56 12.98 4.01 -14.02
CA LYS A 56 14.06 3.60 -13.11
C LYS A 56 14.09 2.10 -12.88
N ILE A 57 12.93 1.44 -12.85
CA ILE A 57 12.87 -0.02 -12.73
C ILE A 57 13.47 -0.65 -13.99
N ALA A 58 13.09 -0.18 -15.18
CA ALA A 58 13.61 -0.67 -16.45
C ALA A 58 15.14 -0.51 -16.54
N ASP A 59 15.69 0.64 -16.12
CA ASP A 59 17.14 0.86 -16.07
C ASP A 59 17.84 -0.15 -15.15
N ALA A 60 17.27 -0.38 -13.96
CA ALA A 60 17.81 -1.34 -12.99
C ALA A 60 17.68 -2.82 -13.44
N GLN A 61 16.96 -3.11 -14.52
CA GLN A 61 16.81 -4.46 -15.06
C GLN A 61 17.86 -4.83 -16.12
N ILE A 62 18.50 -3.86 -16.78
CA ILE A 62 19.33 -4.09 -17.99
C ILE A 62 20.44 -5.12 -17.72
N ASP A 63 21.15 -4.99 -16.61
CA ASP A 63 22.28 -5.87 -16.25
C ASP A 63 22.03 -6.65 -14.95
N ASN A 64 20.78 -6.95 -14.64
CA ASN A 64 20.44 -7.61 -13.39
C ASN A 64 20.69 -9.14 -13.46
N GLN A 65 21.65 -9.63 -12.67
CA GLN A 65 22.01 -11.05 -12.61
C GLN A 65 20.82 -11.94 -12.18
N ASP A 66 20.07 -11.54 -11.15
CA ASP A 66 18.91 -12.31 -10.67
C ASP A 66 17.87 -12.51 -11.77
N LEU A 67 17.60 -11.49 -12.58
CA LEU A 67 16.66 -11.58 -13.69
C LEU A 67 17.12 -12.61 -14.73
N ASN A 68 18.41 -12.64 -15.06
CA ASN A 68 18.96 -13.61 -16.00
C ASN A 68 18.85 -15.05 -15.46
N GLU A 69 19.15 -15.25 -14.18
CA GLU A 69 18.97 -16.56 -13.52
C GLU A 69 17.50 -16.98 -13.50
N LEU A 70 16.58 -16.07 -13.19
CA LEU A 70 15.14 -16.36 -13.14
C LEU A 70 14.56 -16.69 -14.51
N ARG A 71 15.07 -16.06 -15.58
CA ARG A 71 14.67 -16.35 -16.96
C ARG A 71 15.05 -17.76 -17.42
N SER A 72 16.06 -18.37 -16.80
CA SER A 72 16.44 -19.75 -17.10
C SER A 72 15.49 -20.80 -16.50
N LYS A 73 14.61 -20.40 -15.56
CA LYS A 73 13.71 -21.34 -14.87
C LYS A 73 12.48 -21.66 -15.73
N PRO A 74 12.11 -22.94 -15.90
CA PRO A 74 10.98 -23.33 -16.74
C PRO A 74 9.61 -22.94 -16.16
N SER A 75 9.53 -22.65 -14.85
CA SER A 75 8.30 -22.24 -14.17
C SER A 75 7.95 -20.77 -14.32
N LEU A 76 8.84 -19.96 -14.90
CA LEU A 76 8.67 -18.52 -15.07
C LEU A 76 8.74 -18.18 -16.56
N TYR A 77 7.96 -17.18 -16.98
CA TYR A 77 7.97 -16.76 -18.38
C TYR A 77 8.05 -15.24 -18.44
N PHE A 78 9.17 -14.72 -18.91
CA PHE A 78 9.43 -13.29 -18.95
C PHE A 78 9.30 -12.73 -20.37
N LYS A 79 8.70 -11.54 -20.46
CA LYS A 79 8.56 -10.77 -21.71
C LYS A 79 8.81 -9.29 -21.45
N GLN A 80 9.40 -8.61 -22.42
CA GLN A 80 9.57 -7.17 -22.40
C GLN A 80 8.30 -6.44 -22.85
N TYR A 81 7.96 -5.35 -22.15
CA TYR A 81 6.88 -4.44 -22.50
C TYR A 81 7.44 -3.03 -22.72
N PRO A 82 7.04 -2.34 -23.79
CA PRO A 82 7.42 -0.95 -24.01
C PRO A 82 6.71 -0.03 -23.00
N LEU A 83 7.47 0.92 -22.46
CA LEU A 83 6.96 2.05 -21.70
C LEU A 83 6.78 3.26 -22.62
N ASP A 84 5.99 4.24 -22.19
CA ASP A 84 5.75 5.48 -22.94
C ASP A 84 7.04 6.28 -23.21
N SER A 85 8.05 6.11 -22.36
CA SER A 85 9.40 6.66 -22.51
C SER A 85 10.23 6.01 -23.62
N GLY A 86 9.77 4.89 -24.18
CA GLY A 86 10.50 4.06 -25.14
C GLY A 86 11.40 2.98 -24.50
N LYS A 87 11.51 2.94 -23.17
CA LYS A 87 12.25 1.89 -22.45
C LYS A 87 11.50 0.55 -22.46
N LEU A 88 12.23 -0.54 -22.24
CA LEU A 88 11.67 -1.89 -22.17
C LEU A 88 11.70 -2.40 -20.73
N LEU A 89 10.52 -2.76 -20.20
CA LEU A 89 10.36 -3.33 -18.87
C LEU A 89 10.16 -4.84 -18.95
N TRP A 90 11.00 -5.60 -18.25
CA TRP A 90 10.84 -7.04 -18.08
C TRP A 90 9.73 -7.36 -17.09
N CYS A 91 8.77 -8.16 -17.56
CA CYS A 91 7.64 -8.62 -16.78
C CYS A 91 7.52 -10.14 -16.84
N ASP A 92 7.22 -10.76 -15.70
CA ASP A 92 6.76 -12.14 -15.62
C ASP A 92 5.28 -12.21 -16.02
N ILE A 93 4.98 -13.15 -16.91
CA ILE A 93 3.67 -13.43 -17.48
C ILE A 93 3.31 -14.92 -17.35
N SER A 94 3.98 -15.63 -16.44
CA SER A 94 3.66 -17.03 -16.09
C SER A 94 2.26 -17.23 -15.51
N THR A 95 1.60 -16.15 -15.06
CA THR A 95 0.23 -16.18 -14.53
C THR A 95 -0.68 -15.25 -15.32
N THR A 96 -1.97 -15.21 -14.94
CA THR A 96 -2.96 -14.32 -15.58
C THR A 96 -2.68 -12.83 -15.42
N LYS A 97 -1.83 -12.45 -14.47
CA LYS A 97 -1.42 -11.06 -14.24
C LYS A 97 0.01 -10.84 -14.73
N ILE A 98 0.20 -9.74 -15.45
CA ILE A 98 1.52 -9.24 -15.85
C ILE A 98 2.16 -8.60 -14.62
N ARG A 99 3.36 -9.06 -14.25
CA ARG A 99 4.09 -8.55 -13.08
C ARG A 99 5.48 -8.08 -13.47
N PRO A 100 5.82 -6.80 -13.28
CA PRO A 100 7.17 -6.35 -13.54
C PRO A 100 8.13 -6.96 -12.53
N PHE A 101 9.30 -7.42 -13.01
CA PHE A 101 10.36 -7.87 -12.12
C PHE A 101 10.92 -6.68 -11.36
N ILE A 102 11.05 -6.79 -10.04
CA ILE A 102 11.59 -5.71 -9.20
C ILE A 102 13.01 -6.08 -8.74
N PRO A 103 14.05 -5.42 -9.28
CA PRO A 103 15.43 -5.55 -8.82
C PRO A 103 15.57 -5.21 -7.34
N GLN A 104 16.49 -5.88 -6.65
CA GLN A 104 16.70 -5.75 -5.21
C GLN A 104 16.86 -4.28 -4.75
N ASP A 105 17.62 -3.50 -5.51
CA ASP A 105 17.96 -2.11 -5.19
C ASP A 105 16.73 -1.18 -5.14
N VAL A 106 15.67 -1.54 -5.87
CA VAL A 106 14.43 -0.75 -5.97
C VAL A 106 13.37 -1.24 -4.97
N ARG A 107 13.50 -2.44 -4.42
CA ARG A 107 12.48 -3.06 -3.52
C ARG A 107 12.20 -2.20 -2.29
N MET A 108 13.23 -1.65 -1.65
CA MET A 108 13.05 -0.80 -0.47
C MET A 108 12.34 0.51 -0.78
N HIS A 109 12.64 1.11 -1.93
CA HIS A 109 11.95 2.32 -2.38
C HIS A 109 10.46 2.07 -2.63
N ILE A 110 10.13 0.96 -3.30
CA ILE A 110 8.73 0.54 -3.51
C ILE A 110 8.06 0.26 -2.16
N PHE A 111 8.71 -0.47 -1.26
CA PHE A 111 8.16 -0.74 0.07
C PHE A 111 7.84 0.55 0.82
N GLN A 112 8.77 1.51 0.86
CA GLN A 112 8.57 2.80 1.51
C GLN A 112 7.41 3.58 0.87
N LYS A 113 7.30 3.60 -0.47
CA LYS A 113 6.18 4.24 -1.15
C LYS A 113 4.83 3.70 -0.69
N PHE A 114 4.69 2.39 -0.56
CA PHE A 114 3.42 1.79 -0.11
C PHE A 114 3.19 1.94 1.38
N HIS A 115 4.24 1.82 2.19
CA HIS A 115 4.13 1.94 3.64
C HIS A 115 3.81 3.39 4.06
N SER A 116 4.39 4.41 3.42
CA SER A 116 4.17 5.80 3.81
C SER A 116 2.78 6.35 3.45
N LEU A 117 1.98 5.68 2.61
CA LEU A 117 0.65 6.16 2.20
C LEU A 117 -0.34 6.24 3.37
N ALA A 118 -0.28 5.27 4.29
CA ALA A 118 -1.23 5.17 5.39
C ALA A 118 -0.60 4.59 6.66
N HIS A 119 0.74 4.46 6.70
CA HIS A 119 1.46 3.64 7.67
C HIS A 119 0.76 2.30 7.96
N PRO A 120 0.37 1.54 6.90
CA PRO A 120 -0.32 0.29 7.11
C PRO A 120 0.59 -0.69 7.85
N GLY A 121 -0.02 -1.52 8.71
CA GLY A 121 0.69 -2.62 9.35
C GLY A 121 1.26 -3.58 8.31
N VAL A 122 2.33 -4.30 8.67
CA VAL A 122 3.13 -5.15 7.77
C VAL A 122 2.28 -6.02 6.82
N LYS A 123 1.26 -6.72 7.34
CA LYS A 123 0.38 -7.59 6.54
C LYS A 123 -0.35 -6.85 5.42
N SER A 124 -0.79 -5.62 5.70
CA SER A 124 -1.52 -4.80 4.73
C SER A 124 -0.57 -4.29 3.64
N THR A 125 0.63 -3.82 4.00
CA THR A 125 1.67 -3.42 3.04
C THR A 125 2.06 -4.58 2.12
N VAL A 126 2.32 -5.76 2.67
CA VAL A 126 2.67 -6.95 1.89
C VAL A 126 1.55 -7.33 0.93
N LYS A 127 0.29 -7.29 1.39
CA LYS A 127 -0.86 -7.58 0.52
C LYS A 127 -0.98 -6.59 -0.65
N GLN A 128 -0.75 -5.29 -0.40
CA GLN A 128 -0.80 -4.27 -1.44
C GLN A 128 0.32 -4.44 -2.48
N ILE A 129 1.55 -4.68 -2.02
CA ILE A 129 2.69 -4.95 -2.92
C ILE A 129 2.43 -6.24 -3.71
N ALA A 130 2.00 -7.31 -3.04
CA ALA A 130 1.78 -8.60 -3.68
C ALA A 130 0.72 -8.50 -4.78
N SER A 131 -0.39 -7.82 -4.52
CA SER A 131 -1.44 -7.66 -5.53
C SER A 131 -1.00 -7.05 -6.87
N ARG A 132 0.15 -6.35 -6.89
CA ARG A 132 0.72 -5.65 -8.05
C ARG A 132 1.98 -6.31 -8.61
N PHE A 133 2.80 -6.93 -7.75
CA PHE A 133 4.14 -7.41 -8.12
C PHE A 133 4.36 -8.92 -7.91
N THR A 134 3.43 -9.65 -7.29
CA THR A 134 3.59 -11.09 -6.96
C THR A 134 2.33 -11.88 -7.31
#